data_AF-A0A949PEX8-F1
#
_entry.id   AF-A0A949PEX8-F1
#
_cell.length_a   1.000
_cell.length_b   1.000
_cell.length_c   1.000
_cell.angle_alpha   90.00
_cell.angle_beta   90.00
_cell.angle_gamma   90.00
#
_symmetry.space_group_name_H-M   'P 1'
#
loop_
_entity.id
_entity.type
_entity.pdbx_description
1 polymer ?
#
loop_
_entity_poly.entity_id
_entity_poly.type
_entity_poly.pdbx_seq_one_letter_code
_entity_poly.pdbx_strand_id
1 'polypeptide(L)'
;MKYIKHFSALVMLLAFMTSIGQESQNTILSKFESGKYTVYKLNSKKKFEKVKKAWPVEINKTGDQVTSILIKRAGILDELFEADVPGYPAYFAFKLFRVSFINDYAVYYEWNGKQEAKTKYILVKPGGSFSGNFETINKNVANYATATFKNQTGARANVKEQKAELAEAERKINSLEGKAVSKIEIQLVSNPSKVAHFSDAIQYGIVATLKDGSVLKTPNLGGKIPWEDFTLSHEGSSNTIDEVRMEEDASKVPNDQIVLNAAVKYQTSIKASKSISTTNDVSIRVSQNGFYGADRAKATKRATFGASQRGGDGDQLLIKVKTVKHKQTGAPLNKIEIYNETDRKLIAQYKLTPSTVLTINSNGGKGQWGSDGTSNSFPNGDNGGNGGNGGNVTIVKDPSVSTLNITVNNNGGKGGKGGKRHNINGTSGSVGSTGNNGTTNNQTKSVSLKF
;
A
#
# COMPACT_ATOMS: atom_id res chain seq x y z
N MET A 1 -28.51 59.71 -35.27
CA MET A 1 -27.28 60.09 -34.55
C MET A 1 -27.40 60.04 -33.01
N LYS A 2 -28.25 59.18 -32.43
CA LYS A 2 -28.45 59.05 -30.96
C LYS A 2 -27.77 57.83 -30.31
N TYR A 3 -27.21 56.90 -31.10
CA TYR A 3 -26.64 55.64 -30.59
C TYR A 3 -25.11 55.60 -30.51
N ILE A 4 -24.41 56.59 -31.06
CA ILE A 4 -22.93 56.62 -31.08
C ILE A 4 -22.34 57.01 -29.71
N LYS A 5 -23.06 57.81 -28.91
CA LYS A 5 -22.59 58.23 -27.58
C LYS A 5 -22.66 57.11 -26.52
N HIS A 6 -23.48 56.08 -26.70
CA HIS A 6 -23.56 54.95 -25.76
C HIS A 6 -22.61 53.80 -26.11
N PHE A 7 -22.23 53.66 -27.39
CA PHE A 7 -21.25 52.65 -27.81
C PHE A 7 -19.82 52.99 -27.37
N SER A 8 -19.43 54.28 -27.41
CA SER A 8 -18.10 54.71 -26.91
C SER A 8 -17.95 54.58 -25.38
N ALA A 9 -19.03 54.72 -24.62
CA ALA A 9 -19.00 54.53 -23.16
C ALA A 9 -18.89 53.05 -22.76
N LEU A 10 -19.46 52.12 -23.56
CA LEU A 10 -19.39 50.68 -23.30
C LEU A 10 -18.03 50.07 -23.65
N VAL A 11 -17.38 50.56 -24.73
CA VAL A 11 -16.04 50.10 -25.13
C VAL A 11 -14.95 50.63 -24.19
N MET A 12 -15.12 51.83 -23.63
CA MET A 12 -14.18 52.38 -22.65
C MET A 12 -14.32 51.71 -21.25
N LEU A 13 -15.48 51.14 -20.92
CA LEU A 13 -15.66 50.35 -19.68
C LEU A 13 -15.09 48.93 -19.77
N LEU A 14 -15.01 48.35 -20.97
CA LEU A 14 -14.45 47.01 -21.21
C LEU A 14 -12.91 47.01 -21.29
N ALA A 15 -12.27 48.17 -21.50
CA ALA A 15 -10.81 48.31 -21.52
C ALA A 15 -10.16 48.35 -20.12
N PHE A 16 -10.93 48.52 -19.04
CA PHE A 16 -10.41 48.57 -17.66
C PHE A 16 -10.61 47.26 -16.87
N MET A 17 -11.14 46.22 -17.50
CA MET A 17 -11.07 44.86 -16.95
C MET A 17 -9.74 44.22 -17.36
N THR A 18 -8.61 44.86 -17.04
CA THR A 18 -7.35 44.13 -16.98
C THR A 18 -7.55 43.09 -15.88
N SER A 19 -7.74 41.83 -16.28
CA SER A 19 -7.61 40.70 -15.36
C SER A 19 -6.31 40.91 -14.61
N ILE A 20 -6.37 41.25 -13.32
CA ILE A 20 -5.19 41.33 -12.48
C ILE A 20 -4.70 39.89 -12.40
N GLY A 21 -3.82 39.51 -13.33
CA GLY A 21 -3.20 38.20 -13.37
C GLY A 21 -2.48 38.01 -12.04
N GLN A 22 -2.70 36.87 -11.40
CA GLN A 22 -2.02 36.53 -10.16
C GLN A 22 -0.49 36.62 -10.38
N GLU A 23 0.19 37.52 -9.66
CA GLU A 23 1.64 37.72 -9.79
C GLU A 23 2.39 36.40 -9.53
N SER A 24 3.37 36.08 -10.38
CA SER A 24 4.25 34.92 -10.20
C SER A 24 5.10 35.06 -8.94
N GLN A 25 5.54 33.94 -8.34
CA GLN A 25 6.44 34.01 -7.18
C GLN A 25 7.74 34.77 -7.48
N ASN A 26 8.27 34.69 -8.71
CA ASN A 26 9.46 35.47 -9.09
C ASN A 26 9.20 36.98 -9.07
N THR A 27 8.03 37.42 -9.54
CA THR A 27 7.59 38.82 -9.47
C THR A 27 7.43 39.27 -8.02
N ILE A 28 6.78 38.46 -7.19
CA ILE A 28 6.58 38.77 -5.76
C ILE A 28 7.92 38.84 -5.04
N LEU A 29 8.82 37.89 -5.30
CA LEU A 29 10.14 37.78 -4.68
C LEU A 29 11.12 38.86 -5.12
N SER A 30 10.88 39.60 -6.20
CA SER A 30 11.65 40.81 -6.52
C SER A 30 11.60 41.84 -5.40
N LYS A 31 10.53 41.82 -4.60
CA LYS A 31 10.32 42.70 -3.44
C LYS A 31 10.97 42.14 -2.17
N PHE A 32 11.59 40.95 -2.19
CA PHE A 32 12.17 40.30 -1.02
C PHE A 32 13.69 40.14 -1.14
N GLU A 33 14.37 40.16 0.00
CA GLU A 33 15.82 40.02 0.10
C GLU A 33 16.19 38.93 1.11
N SER A 34 17.37 38.34 0.95
CA SER A 34 17.95 37.43 1.93
C SER A 34 18.17 38.17 3.26
N GLY A 35 17.91 37.51 4.39
CA GLY A 35 18.06 38.16 5.70
C GLY A 35 17.50 37.36 6.86
N LYS A 36 17.39 38.01 8.03
CA LYS A 36 16.84 37.40 9.26
C LYS A 36 15.36 37.75 9.40
N TYR A 37 14.49 36.80 9.10
CA TYR A 37 13.05 36.99 9.10
C TYR A 37 12.46 36.76 10.50
N THR A 38 11.54 37.64 10.89
CA THR A 38 10.73 37.44 12.10
C THR A 38 9.74 36.32 11.86
N VAL A 39 9.66 35.36 12.79
CA VAL A 39 8.83 34.17 12.62
C VAL A 39 7.64 34.21 13.56
N TYR A 40 6.48 33.83 13.06
CA TYR A 40 5.28 33.60 13.85
C TYR A 40 4.86 32.15 13.73
N LYS A 41 4.57 31.50 14.86
CA LYS A 41 4.14 30.09 14.94
C LYS A 41 2.70 30.02 15.42
N LEU A 42 1.96 29.02 14.95
CA LEU A 42 0.62 28.74 15.45
C LEU A 42 0.67 28.15 16.88
N ASN A 43 -0.08 28.75 17.81
CA ASN A 43 -0.27 28.21 19.16
C ASN A 43 -1.44 27.21 19.23
N SER A 44 -1.68 26.63 20.41
CA SER A 44 -2.78 25.69 20.65
C SER A 44 -4.18 26.28 20.43
N LYS A 45 -4.31 27.61 20.47
CA LYS A 45 -5.54 28.37 20.22
C LYS A 45 -5.67 28.86 18.76
N LYS A 46 -4.88 28.31 17.83
CA LYS A 46 -4.83 28.72 16.40
C LYS A 46 -4.52 30.20 16.17
N LYS A 47 -3.80 30.85 17.08
CA LYS A 47 -3.29 32.22 16.91
C LYS A 47 -1.79 32.19 16.62
N PHE A 48 -1.34 33.13 15.79
CA PHE A 48 0.07 33.30 15.47
C PHE A 48 0.78 34.07 16.58
N GLU A 49 1.83 33.47 17.15
CA GLU A 49 2.66 34.07 18.18
C GLU A 49 4.09 34.27 17.68
N LYS A 50 4.66 35.44 17.98
CA LYS A 50 6.02 35.81 17.59
C LYS A 50 7.03 34.90 18.29
N VAL A 51 7.89 34.26 17.50
CA VAL A 51 9.02 33.46 17.96
C VAL A 51 10.18 34.40 18.32
N LYS A 52 10.85 34.13 19.46
CA LYS A 52 11.95 34.98 19.95
C LYS A 52 13.13 35.07 18.97
N LYS A 53 13.46 33.96 18.29
CA LYS A 53 14.60 33.87 17.37
C LYS A 53 14.14 34.04 15.92
N ALA A 54 14.69 35.03 15.22
CA ALA A 54 14.53 35.20 13.79
C ALA A 54 15.22 34.06 13.01
N TRP A 55 14.70 33.71 11.83
CA TRP A 55 15.28 32.67 10.99
C TRP A 55 16.01 33.30 9.80
N PRO A 56 17.28 32.90 9.53
CA PRO A 56 17.94 33.25 8.28
C PRO A 56 17.21 32.63 7.09
N VAL A 57 16.95 33.44 6.06
CA VAL A 57 16.39 33.05 4.78
C VAL A 57 17.34 33.55 3.70
N GLU A 58 17.79 32.64 2.84
CA GLU A 58 18.64 32.93 1.68
C GLU A 58 17.83 32.64 0.40
N ILE A 59 17.69 33.65 -0.45
CA ILE A 59 16.96 33.57 -1.72
C ILE A 59 18.00 33.45 -2.83
N ASN A 60 18.10 32.27 -3.45
CA ASN A 60 19.08 31.98 -4.49
C ASN A 60 18.49 32.25 -5.87
N LYS A 61 19.23 33.01 -6.69
CA LYS A 61 18.82 33.42 -8.04
C LYS A 61 19.81 32.94 -9.09
N THR A 62 19.28 32.60 -10.27
CA THR A 62 20.06 32.40 -11.50
C THR A 62 19.54 33.39 -12.53
N GLY A 63 20.31 34.43 -12.83
CA GLY A 63 19.79 35.61 -13.52
C GLY A 63 18.67 36.27 -12.72
N ASP A 64 17.55 36.61 -13.37
CA ASP A 64 16.39 37.24 -12.73
C ASP A 64 15.42 36.25 -12.06
N GLN A 65 15.69 34.95 -12.13
CA GLN A 65 14.79 33.90 -11.64
C GLN A 65 15.26 33.35 -10.30
N VAL A 66 14.33 33.21 -9.35
CA VAL A 66 14.61 32.53 -8.08
C VAL A 66 14.54 31.02 -8.31
N THR A 67 15.65 30.33 -8.04
CA THR A 67 15.77 28.88 -8.25
C THR A 67 15.51 28.09 -6.97
N SER A 68 15.93 28.63 -5.82
CA SER A 68 15.72 28.00 -4.52
C SER A 68 15.70 29.01 -3.38
N ILE A 69 15.16 28.58 -2.24
CA ILE A 69 15.10 29.35 -1.00
C ILE A 69 15.59 28.45 0.14
N LEU A 70 16.68 28.83 0.77
CA LEU A 70 17.20 28.15 1.94
C LEU A 70 16.67 28.81 3.20
N ILE A 71 15.94 28.06 4.02
CA ILE A 71 15.46 28.51 5.33
C ILE A 71 16.23 27.77 6.41
N LYS A 72 16.98 28.52 7.24
CA LYS A 72 17.70 27.98 8.39
C LYS A 72 16.80 28.00 9.62
N ARG A 73 15.95 26.98 9.73
CA ARG A 73 14.91 26.90 10.75
C ARG A 73 15.53 26.90 12.15
N ALA A 74 15.17 27.91 12.94
CA ALA A 74 15.75 28.20 14.26
C ALA A 74 17.29 28.30 14.27
N GLY A 75 17.93 28.45 13.10
CA GLY A 75 19.38 28.45 12.92
C GLY A 75 20.06 27.09 13.17
N ILE A 76 19.34 25.97 13.08
CA ILE A 76 19.88 24.62 13.33
C ILE A 76 19.62 23.69 12.14
N LEU A 77 18.47 23.82 11.48
CA LEU A 77 18.10 22.94 10.40
C LEU A 77 18.08 23.70 9.07
N ASP A 78 18.83 23.20 8.11
CA ASP A 78 18.88 23.72 6.75
C ASP A 78 17.83 23.03 5.88
N GLU A 79 16.84 23.81 5.44
CA GLU A 79 15.76 23.34 4.58
C GLU A 79 15.84 24.08 3.24
N LEU A 80 16.33 23.41 2.19
CA LEU A 80 16.42 23.94 0.84
C LEU A 80 15.11 23.69 0.08
N PHE A 81 14.38 24.76 -0.19
CA PHE A 81 13.13 24.72 -0.95
C PHE A 81 13.40 25.04 -2.42
N GLU A 82 13.08 24.11 -3.32
CA GLU A 82 13.30 24.26 -4.76
C GLU A 82 12.02 24.74 -5.47
N ALA A 83 12.16 25.56 -6.51
CA ALA A 83 11.03 26.03 -7.30
C ALA A 83 10.22 24.84 -7.86
N ASP A 84 8.89 24.86 -7.72
CA ASP A 84 8.04 23.78 -8.21
C ASP A 84 8.02 23.69 -9.75
N VAL A 85 8.13 24.84 -10.41
CA VAL A 85 8.28 25.00 -11.86
C VAL A 85 9.39 26.04 -12.07
N PRO A 86 10.55 25.67 -12.65
CA PRO A 86 11.61 26.61 -12.97
C PRO A 86 11.09 27.81 -13.77
N GLY A 87 11.52 29.02 -13.41
CA GLY A 87 11.15 30.28 -14.07
C GLY A 87 9.74 30.81 -13.81
N TYR A 88 8.80 29.96 -13.40
CA TYR A 88 7.44 30.40 -13.07
C TYR A 88 6.87 29.71 -11.81
N PRO A 89 7.50 29.86 -10.62
CA PRO A 89 7.07 29.11 -9.45
C PRO A 89 5.71 29.57 -8.89
N ALA A 90 4.92 28.62 -8.40
CA ALA A 90 3.77 28.87 -7.52
C ALA A 90 4.18 28.77 -6.04
N TYR A 91 5.18 27.95 -5.76
CA TYR A 91 5.77 27.80 -4.45
C TYR A 91 7.16 27.17 -4.58
N PHE A 92 7.87 27.13 -3.46
CA PHE A 92 9.11 26.38 -3.32
C PHE A 92 8.85 25.17 -2.43
N ALA A 93 9.41 24.00 -2.77
CA ALA A 93 9.07 22.73 -2.15
C ALA A 93 10.28 22.07 -1.46
N PHE A 94 10.04 21.55 -0.26
CA PHE A 94 10.97 20.70 0.47
C PHE A 94 10.19 19.58 1.17
N LYS A 95 10.37 18.33 0.73
CA LYS A 95 9.60 17.17 1.22
C LYS A 95 8.07 17.44 1.17
N LEU A 96 7.39 17.43 2.32
CA LEU A 96 5.96 17.73 2.45
C LEU A 96 5.65 19.22 2.67
N PHE A 97 6.68 20.04 2.87
CA PHE A 97 6.55 21.46 3.16
C PHE A 97 6.66 22.31 1.90
N ARG A 98 5.98 23.45 1.94
CA ARG A 98 5.91 24.44 0.88
C ARG A 98 6.14 25.82 1.46
N VAL A 99 6.74 26.68 0.65
CA VAL A 99 6.90 28.09 0.95
C VAL A 99 6.35 28.91 -0.20
N SER A 100 5.42 29.82 0.12
CA SER A 100 4.89 30.80 -0.83
C SER A 100 4.97 32.19 -0.23
N PHE A 101 5.33 33.16 -1.05
CA PHE A 101 5.36 34.57 -0.69
C PHE A 101 4.04 35.19 -1.13
N ILE A 102 3.34 35.80 -0.18
CA ILE A 102 2.04 36.43 -0.42
C ILE A 102 2.07 37.79 0.26
N ASN A 103 1.82 38.84 -0.52
CA ASN A 103 1.96 40.22 -0.07
C ASN A 103 3.38 40.51 0.44
N ASP A 104 3.54 40.78 1.74
CA ASP A 104 4.77 41.19 2.42
C ASP A 104 5.35 40.13 3.37
N TYR A 105 4.80 38.91 3.35
CA TYR A 105 5.26 37.79 4.16
C TYR A 105 5.40 36.48 3.36
N ALA A 106 6.20 35.56 3.88
CA ALA A 106 6.29 34.19 3.40
C ALA A 106 5.48 33.26 4.31
N VAL A 107 4.74 32.34 3.71
CA VAL A 107 3.97 31.32 4.41
C VAL A 107 4.67 29.98 4.26
N TYR A 108 4.99 29.35 5.38
CA TYR A 108 5.50 28.00 5.46
C TYR A 108 4.36 27.06 5.84
N TYR A 109 4.04 26.09 4.99
CA TYR A 109 2.85 25.24 5.15
C TYR A 109 3.07 23.81 4.67
N GLU A 110 2.25 22.90 5.20
CA GLU A 110 2.08 21.55 4.62
C GLU A 110 0.99 21.61 3.53
N TRP A 111 1.23 20.93 2.42
CA TRP A 111 0.27 20.84 1.30
C TRP A 111 0.02 19.37 0.94
N ASN A 112 -1.23 18.93 1.00
CA ASN A 112 -1.62 17.55 0.73
C ASN A 112 -1.93 17.25 -0.75
N GLY A 113 -1.77 18.24 -1.64
CA GLY A 113 -2.07 18.09 -3.07
C GLY A 113 -3.56 18.15 -3.42
N LYS A 114 -4.47 18.24 -2.43
CA LYS A 114 -5.92 18.16 -2.60
C LYS A 114 -6.68 19.36 -2.00
N GLN A 115 -6.09 20.55 -2.08
CA GLN A 115 -6.72 21.87 -1.81
C GLN A 115 -6.64 22.41 -0.37
N GLU A 116 -5.98 21.73 0.57
CA GLU A 116 -5.82 22.26 1.93
C GLU A 116 -4.35 22.61 2.24
N ALA A 117 -4.10 23.89 2.49
CA ALA A 117 -2.86 24.37 3.09
C ALA A 117 -2.99 24.37 4.61
N LYS A 118 -2.01 23.77 5.29
CA LYS A 118 -1.89 23.84 6.76
C LYS A 118 -0.67 24.66 7.14
N THR A 119 -0.88 25.96 7.37
CA THR A 119 0.20 26.87 7.77
C THR A 119 0.83 26.47 9.09
N LYS A 120 2.16 26.43 9.12
CA LYS A 120 2.97 26.16 10.32
C LYS A 120 3.63 27.44 10.84
N TYR A 121 4.19 28.22 9.92
CA TYR A 121 4.92 29.44 10.25
C TYR A 121 4.64 30.55 9.24
N ILE A 122 4.71 31.79 9.71
CA ILE A 122 4.77 32.99 8.88
C ILE A 122 6.14 33.64 9.09
N LEU A 123 6.80 33.97 7.99
CA LEU A 123 8.08 34.65 8.00
C LEU A 123 7.87 36.06 7.44
N VAL A 124 8.20 37.06 8.25
CA VAL A 124 8.07 38.48 7.90
C VAL A 124 9.44 39.10 7.82
N LYS A 125 9.63 40.06 6.92
CA LYS A 125 10.87 40.82 6.78
C LYS A 125 11.33 41.44 8.11
N PRO A 126 12.63 41.75 8.25
CA PRO A 126 13.15 42.46 9.42
C PRO A 126 12.33 43.72 9.73
N GLY A 127 11.99 43.93 11.00
CA GLY A 127 11.19 45.09 11.45
C GLY A 127 9.67 45.00 11.22
N GLY A 128 9.19 44.01 10.46
CA GLY A 128 7.75 43.83 10.20
C GLY A 128 6.98 43.15 11.35
N SER A 129 5.68 43.41 11.40
CA SER A 129 4.73 42.77 12.30
C SER A 129 3.66 41.98 11.54
N PHE A 130 3.10 40.94 12.15
CA PHE A 130 2.03 40.15 11.54
C PHE A 130 0.86 39.98 12.50
N SER A 131 -0.36 40.24 12.01
CA SER A 131 -1.62 40.17 12.78
C SER A 131 -2.71 39.36 12.08
N GLY A 132 -2.37 38.58 11.05
CA GLY A 132 -3.35 37.81 10.27
C GLY A 132 -3.98 36.62 11.01
N ASN A 133 -5.20 36.26 10.59
CA ASN A 133 -5.93 35.09 11.09
C ASN A 133 -5.53 33.81 10.32
N PHE A 134 -5.28 32.71 11.04
CA PHE A 134 -4.96 31.39 10.49
C PHE A 134 -5.89 30.91 9.36
N GLU A 135 -7.20 31.04 9.51
CA GLU A 135 -8.17 30.56 8.52
C GLU A 135 -8.09 31.37 7.23
N THR A 136 -7.98 32.69 7.36
CA THR A 136 -7.80 33.59 6.22
C THR A 136 -6.50 33.31 5.49
N ILE A 137 -5.41 33.07 6.22
CA ILE A 137 -4.10 32.76 5.61
C ILE A 137 -4.13 31.45 4.84
N ASN A 138 -4.64 30.37 5.44
CA ASN A 138 -4.74 29.09 4.74
C ASN A 138 -5.59 29.22 3.48
N LYS A 139 -6.71 29.96 3.54
CA LYS A 139 -7.55 30.23 2.38
C LYS A 139 -6.81 31.04 1.31
N ASN A 140 -6.06 32.06 1.70
CA ASN A 140 -5.27 32.87 0.77
C ASN A 140 -4.17 32.06 0.09
N VAL A 141 -3.46 31.22 0.83
CA VAL A 141 -2.42 30.33 0.28
C VAL A 141 -3.04 29.30 -0.66
N ALA A 142 -4.15 28.67 -0.26
CA ALA A 142 -4.84 27.70 -1.10
C ALA A 142 -5.34 28.35 -2.39
N ASN A 143 -5.98 29.53 -2.30
CA ASN A 143 -6.46 30.28 -3.45
C ASN A 143 -5.32 30.71 -4.38
N TYR A 144 -4.22 31.24 -3.81
CA TYR A 144 -3.04 31.62 -4.57
C TYR A 144 -2.46 30.41 -5.30
N ALA A 145 -2.22 29.31 -4.59
CA ALA A 145 -1.69 28.09 -5.18
C ALA A 145 -2.61 27.58 -6.30
N THR A 146 -3.91 27.48 -6.06
CA THR A 146 -4.91 27.05 -7.06
C THR A 146 -4.99 27.96 -8.28
N ALA A 147 -4.94 29.29 -8.09
CA ALA A 147 -4.95 30.24 -9.20
C ALA A 147 -3.66 30.16 -10.02
N THR A 148 -2.51 30.13 -9.36
CA THR A 148 -1.20 30.00 -10.05
C THR A 148 -1.07 28.64 -10.74
N PHE A 149 -1.58 27.55 -10.15
CA PHE A 149 -1.66 26.23 -10.80
C PHE A 149 -2.44 26.29 -12.13
N LYS A 150 -3.58 26.99 -12.17
CA LYS A 150 -4.39 27.14 -13.39
C LYS A 150 -3.64 27.91 -14.48
N ASN A 151 -2.85 28.90 -14.10
CA ASN A 151 -2.07 29.73 -15.03
C ASN A 151 -0.75 29.06 -15.46
N GLN A 152 -0.37 27.96 -14.81
CA GLN A 152 0.87 27.20 -15.07
C GLN A 152 0.69 26.01 -16.01
N THR A 153 -0.50 25.78 -16.60
CA THR A 153 -0.79 24.56 -17.38
C THR A 153 0.22 24.32 -18.51
N GLY A 154 0.60 25.36 -19.25
CA GLY A 154 1.64 25.27 -20.30
C GLY A 154 3.05 25.02 -19.76
N ALA A 155 3.49 25.78 -18.74
CA ALA A 155 4.82 25.60 -18.15
C ALA A 155 4.99 24.23 -17.45
N ARG A 156 3.93 23.70 -16.84
CA ARG A 156 3.91 22.36 -16.26
C ARG A 156 3.90 21.26 -17.31
N ALA A 157 3.22 21.48 -18.44
CA ALA A 157 3.31 20.58 -19.58
C ALA A 157 4.76 20.54 -20.11
N ASN A 158 5.39 21.69 -20.31
CA ASN A 158 6.78 21.77 -20.76
C ASN A 158 7.77 21.14 -19.76
N VAL A 159 7.61 21.35 -18.45
CA VAL A 159 8.47 20.68 -17.44
C VAL A 159 8.22 19.17 -17.41
N LYS A 160 6.97 18.72 -17.62
CA LYS A 160 6.66 17.29 -17.74
C LYS A 160 7.33 16.70 -18.97
N GLU A 161 7.30 17.39 -20.10
CA GLU A 161 7.98 17.01 -21.34
C GLU A 161 9.49 16.99 -21.16
N GLN A 162 10.10 18.05 -20.62
CA GLN A 162 11.54 18.10 -20.33
C GLN A 162 11.98 17.00 -19.36
N LYS A 163 11.20 16.72 -18.31
CA LYS A 163 11.49 15.60 -17.40
C LYS A 163 11.37 14.26 -18.11
N ALA A 164 10.42 14.10 -19.02
CA ALA A 164 10.30 12.89 -19.83
C ALA A 164 11.46 12.76 -20.83
N GLU A 165 11.91 13.86 -21.45
CA GLU A 165 13.08 13.90 -22.33
C GLU A 165 14.37 13.55 -21.59
N LEU A 166 14.59 14.13 -20.41
CA LEU A 166 15.73 13.79 -19.55
C LEU A 166 15.69 12.32 -19.11
N ALA A 167 14.52 11.83 -18.71
CA ALA A 167 14.33 10.43 -18.33
C ALA A 167 14.58 9.48 -19.52
N GLU A 168 14.14 9.86 -20.73
CA GLU A 168 14.35 9.08 -21.94
C GLU A 168 15.82 9.11 -22.39
N ALA A 169 16.49 10.25 -22.28
CA ALA A 169 17.93 10.36 -22.53
C ALA A 169 18.72 9.49 -21.54
N GLU A 170 18.38 9.55 -20.26
CA GLU A 170 18.98 8.69 -19.23
C GLU A 170 18.67 7.21 -19.48
N ARG A 171 17.45 6.86 -19.90
CA ARG A 171 17.07 5.51 -20.30
C ARG A 171 17.94 5.01 -21.45
N LYS A 172 18.13 5.81 -22.51
CA LYS A 172 18.99 5.45 -23.65
C LYS A 172 20.44 5.25 -23.25
N ILE A 173 20.98 6.10 -22.38
CA ILE A 173 22.36 5.96 -21.86
C ILE A 173 22.52 4.66 -21.08
N ASN A 174 21.51 4.25 -20.30
CA ASN A 174 21.60 3.06 -19.43
C ASN A 174 21.04 1.79 -20.07
N SER A 175 20.37 1.89 -21.21
CA SER A 175 19.85 0.75 -21.97
C SER A 175 20.97 -0.11 -22.56
N LEU A 176 20.65 -1.36 -22.86
CA LEU A 176 21.45 -2.34 -23.59
C LEU A 176 21.24 -2.25 -25.11
N GLU A 177 20.31 -1.41 -25.58
CA GLU A 177 20.08 -1.17 -27.01
C GLU A 177 21.36 -0.65 -27.68
N GLY A 178 21.79 -1.31 -28.76
CA GLY A 178 23.02 -0.97 -29.49
C GLY A 178 24.33 -1.28 -28.76
N LYS A 179 24.30 -1.81 -27.53
CA LYS A 179 25.51 -2.17 -26.77
C LYS A 179 25.87 -3.64 -26.97
N ALA A 180 27.15 -3.94 -27.14
CA ALA A 180 27.61 -5.31 -27.22
C ALA A 180 27.68 -5.95 -25.82
N VAL A 181 26.71 -6.80 -25.51
CA VAL A 181 26.65 -7.51 -24.22
C VAL A 181 27.50 -8.77 -24.31
N SER A 182 28.30 -9.06 -23.29
CA SER A 182 29.09 -10.29 -23.17
C SER A 182 28.30 -11.38 -22.44
N LYS A 183 27.73 -11.04 -21.28
CA LYS A 183 26.91 -11.95 -20.47
C LYS A 183 25.94 -11.18 -19.58
N ILE A 184 24.91 -11.87 -19.12
CA ILE A 184 24.03 -11.39 -18.04
C ILE A 184 24.03 -12.40 -16.88
N GLU A 185 23.74 -11.92 -15.68
CA GLU A 185 23.58 -12.74 -14.48
C GLU A 185 22.38 -12.24 -13.69
N ILE A 186 21.58 -13.16 -13.17
CA ILE A 186 20.50 -12.86 -12.23
C ILE A 186 21.07 -12.94 -10.81
N GLN A 187 21.04 -11.83 -10.08
CA GLN A 187 21.52 -11.73 -8.70
C GLN A 187 20.36 -11.42 -7.76
N LEU A 188 20.33 -12.11 -6.62
CA LEU A 188 19.38 -11.81 -5.56
C LEU A 188 19.86 -10.58 -4.79
N VAL A 189 18.94 -9.68 -4.44
CA VAL A 189 19.27 -8.51 -3.60
C VAL A 189 19.74 -8.97 -2.22
N SER A 190 19.09 -10.01 -1.70
CA SER A 190 19.47 -10.71 -0.48
C SER A 190 19.16 -12.19 -0.60
N ASN A 191 20.00 -13.05 -0.02
CA ASN A 191 19.72 -14.48 0.03
C ASN A 191 18.56 -14.76 1.00
N PRO A 192 17.44 -15.33 0.54
CA PRO A 192 16.32 -15.65 1.42
C PRO A 192 16.70 -16.80 2.36
N SER A 193 16.42 -16.64 3.65
CA SER A 193 16.59 -17.72 4.63
C SER A 193 15.49 -18.78 4.53
N LYS A 194 14.32 -18.41 4.00
CA LYS A 194 13.17 -19.27 3.78
C LYS A 194 12.56 -19.03 2.41
N VAL A 195 12.27 -20.11 1.71
CA VAL A 195 11.62 -20.11 0.40
C VAL A 195 10.53 -21.18 0.44
N ALA A 196 9.31 -20.77 0.73
CA ALA A 196 8.20 -21.70 0.96
C ALA A 196 6.88 -21.06 0.56
N HIS A 197 5.80 -21.83 0.56
CA HIS A 197 4.45 -21.28 0.40
C HIS A 197 4.23 -20.13 1.40
N PHE A 198 3.76 -18.99 0.91
CA PHE A 198 3.52 -17.78 1.70
C PHE A 198 4.76 -17.15 2.37
N SER A 199 5.98 -17.49 1.92
CA SER A 199 7.19 -16.78 2.37
C SER A 199 7.26 -15.37 1.80
N ASP A 200 8.21 -14.59 2.33
CA ASP A 200 8.50 -13.25 1.82
C ASP A 200 8.90 -13.27 0.34
N ALA A 201 8.70 -12.13 -0.33
CA ALA A 201 9.12 -11.95 -1.70
C ALA A 201 10.65 -11.97 -1.80
N ILE A 202 11.16 -12.62 -2.85
CA ILE A 202 12.57 -12.66 -3.17
C ILE A 202 12.83 -11.58 -4.20
N GLN A 203 13.55 -10.54 -3.79
CA GLN A 203 13.97 -9.46 -4.68
C GLN A 203 15.20 -9.88 -5.47
N TYR A 204 15.21 -9.56 -6.76
CA TYR A 204 16.33 -9.83 -7.64
C TYR A 204 16.58 -8.69 -8.61
N GLY A 205 17.74 -8.74 -9.27
CA GLY A 205 18.08 -7.88 -10.39
C GLY A 205 18.95 -8.58 -11.40
N ILE A 206 19.25 -7.89 -12.49
CA ILE A 206 20.10 -8.39 -13.56
C ILE A 206 21.35 -7.53 -13.64
N VAL A 207 22.49 -8.21 -13.70
CA VAL A 207 23.79 -7.61 -13.96
C VAL A 207 24.18 -7.94 -15.39
N ALA A 208 24.40 -6.92 -16.22
CA ALA A 208 24.88 -7.07 -17.59
C ALA A 208 26.35 -6.67 -17.67
N THR A 209 27.21 -7.57 -18.15
CA THR A 209 28.62 -7.27 -18.46
C THR A 209 28.73 -7.03 -19.96
N LEU A 210 29.23 -5.85 -20.36
CA LEU A 210 29.49 -5.52 -21.75
C LEU A 210 30.83 -6.10 -22.23
N LYS A 211 31.06 -6.12 -23.55
CA LYS A 211 32.32 -6.64 -24.13
C LYS A 211 33.55 -5.81 -23.74
N ASP A 212 33.38 -4.55 -23.37
CA ASP A 212 34.46 -3.68 -22.86
C ASP A 212 34.79 -3.90 -21.37
N GLY A 213 34.07 -4.82 -20.70
CA GLY A 213 34.22 -5.12 -19.29
C GLY A 213 33.39 -4.24 -18.35
N SER A 214 32.70 -3.22 -18.86
CA SER A 214 31.81 -2.40 -18.04
C SER A 214 30.60 -3.22 -17.55
N VAL A 215 30.12 -2.86 -16.36
CA VAL A 215 29.02 -3.56 -15.69
C VAL A 215 27.87 -2.59 -15.46
N LEU A 216 26.71 -2.97 -15.99
CA LEU A 216 25.45 -2.27 -15.79
C LEU A 216 24.53 -3.15 -14.92
N LYS A 217 23.62 -2.54 -14.16
CA LYS A 217 22.70 -3.25 -13.28
C LYS A 217 21.28 -2.70 -13.35
N THR A 218 20.27 -3.51 -13.03
CA THR A 218 18.89 -3.03 -12.84
C THR A 218 18.74 -2.22 -11.53
N PRO A 219 17.65 -1.42 -11.37
CA PRO A 219 17.43 -0.57 -10.20
C PRO A 219 17.52 -1.26 -8.85
N ASN A 220 17.02 -2.50 -8.72
CA ASN A 220 17.05 -3.24 -7.46
C ASN A 220 18.46 -3.58 -6.96
N LEU A 221 19.47 -3.50 -7.84
CA LEU A 221 20.87 -3.68 -7.50
C LEU A 221 21.65 -2.34 -7.51
N GLY A 222 20.94 -1.21 -7.45
CA GLY A 222 21.51 0.14 -7.44
C GLY A 222 21.93 0.68 -8.81
N GLY A 223 21.58 -0.01 -9.90
CA GLY A 223 21.86 0.46 -11.26
C GLY A 223 20.68 1.20 -11.91
N LYS A 224 20.75 1.38 -13.23
CA LYS A 224 19.78 2.14 -14.02
C LYS A 224 19.36 1.44 -15.33
N ILE A 225 19.73 0.18 -15.53
CA ILE A 225 19.26 -0.57 -16.71
C ILE A 225 17.72 -0.66 -16.64
N PRO A 226 17.00 -0.22 -17.67
CA PRO A 226 15.56 -0.40 -17.75
C PRO A 226 15.19 -1.89 -17.85
N TRP A 227 14.18 -2.32 -17.10
CA TRP A 227 13.75 -3.73 -17.13
C TRP A 227 13.18 -4.15 -18.49
N GLU A 228 12.73 -3.18 -19.29
CA GLU A 228 12.20 -3.34 -20.65
C GLU A 228 13.23 -3.88 -21.66
N ASP A 229 14.51 -3.86 -21.30
CA ASP A 229 15.61 -4.45 -22.08
C ASP A 229 15.68 -5.98 -21.95
N PHE A 230 14.88 -6.57 -21.07
CA PHE A 230 14.86 -8.01 -20.82
C PHE A 230 13.51 -8.64 -21.12
N THR A 231 13.54 -9.86 -21.64
CA THR A 231 12.41 -10.77 -21.63
C THR A 231 12.56 -11.70 -20.44
N LEU A 232 11.62 -11.65 -19.50
CA LEU A 232 11.64 -12.43 -18.26
C LEU A 232 10.67 -13.61 -18.36
N SER A 233 11.06 -14.76 -17.82
CA SER A 233 10.15 -15.87 -17.58
C SER A 233 10.48 -16.55 -16.25
N HIS A 234 9.44 -16.94 -15.51
CA HIS A 234 9.58 -17.50 -14.17
C HIS A 234 8.79 -18.80 -14.07
N GLU A 235 9.34 -19.78 -13.34
CA GLU A 235 8.69 -21.05 -13.05
C GLU A 235 8.61 -21.27 -11.54
N GLY A 236 7.51 -21.87 -11.08
CA GLY A 236 7.29 -22.16 -9.66
C GLY A 236 7.02 -20.92 -8.79
N SER A 237 6.77 -19.77 -9.41
CA SER A 237 6.54 -18.51 -8.70
C SER A 237 5.44 -17.66 -9.33
N SER A 238 4.75 -16.91 -8.46
CA SER A 238 4.05 -15.68 -8.85
C SER A 238 5.04 -14.50 -8.79
N ASN A 239 4.88 -13.49 -9.63
CA ASN A 239 5.93 -12.48 -9.80
C ASN A 239 5.42 -11.08 -10.15
N THR A 240 6.23 -10.09 -9.77
CA THR A 240 6.32 -8.79 -10.44
C THR A 240 7.56 -8.80 -11.35
N ILE A 241 7.97 -7.64 -11.86
CA ILE A 241 9.15 -7.52 -12.72
C ILE A 241 10.47 -7.69 -11.96
N ASP A 242 10.43 -7.54 -10.64
CA ASP A 242 11.59 -7.29 -9.79
C ASP A 242 11.55 -8.08 -8.46
N GLU A 243 10.44 -8.78 -8.22
CA GLU A 243 10.23 -9.68 -7.09
C GLU A 243 9.52 -10.97 -7.54
N VAL A 244 9.87 -12.08 -6.89
CA VAL A 244 9.14 -13.36 -7.04
C VAL A 244 8.70 -13.91 -5.69
N ARG A 245 7.58 -14.63 -5.67
CA ARG A 245 7.07 -15.39 -4.53
C ARG A 245 6.80 -16.81 -4.97
N MET A 246 7.12 -17.79 -4.13
CA MET A 246 6.76 -19.18 -4.41
C MET A 246 5.24 -19.29 -4.64
N GLU A 247 4.83 -20.09 -5.63
CA GLU A 247 3.41 -20.38 -5.85
C GLU A 247 2.77 -20.98 -4.59
N GLU A 248 1.53 -20.57 -4.31
CA GLU A 248 0.78 -21.10 -3.17
C GLU A 248 0.40 -22.58 -3.36
N ASP A 249 0.23 -23.00 -4.61
CA ASP A 249 -0.11 -24.37 -4.99
C ASP A 249 1.15 -25.18 -5.35
N ALA A 250 1.45 -26.20 -4.56
CA ALA A 250 2.61 -27.06 -4.76
C ALA A 250 2.60 -27.85 -6.08
N SER A 251 1.45 -28.04 -6.74
CA SER A 251 1.40 -28.67 -8.07
C SER A 251 2.10 -27.83 -9.13
N LYS A 252 2.16 -26.51 -8.94
CA LYS A 252 2.88 -25.58 -9.83
C LYS A 252 4.37 -25.48 -9.52
N VAL A 253 4.85 -26.17 -8.48
CA VAL A 253 6.28 -26.24 -8.11
C VAL A 253 6.76 -27.71 -8.13
N PRO A 254 6.75 -28.36 -9.31
CA PRO A 254 7.04 -29.80 -9.41
C PRO A 254 8.49 -30.15 -9.04
N ASN A 255 9.42 -29.22 -9.27
CA ASN A 255 10.86 -29.40 -9.06
C ASN A 255 11.39 -28.86 -7.73
N ASP A 256 10.50 -28.43 -6.81
CA ASP A 256 10.88 -27.87 -5.50
C ASP A 256 11.90 -26.71 -5.59
N GLN A 257 11.72 -25.87 -6.60
CA GLN A 257 12.54 -24.68 -6.83
C GLN A 257 11.76 -23.62 -7.61
N ILE A 258 12.17 -22.37 -7.42
CA ILE A 258 11.83 -21.25 -8.30
C ILE A 258 12.93 -21.15 -9.36
N VAL A 259 12.57 -20.97 -10.63
CA VAL A 259 13.53 -20.74 -11.71
C VAL A 259 13.28 -19.36 -12.30
N LEU A 260 14.28 -18.49 -12.22
CA LEU A 260 14.29 -17.18 -12.85
C LEU A 260 15.04 -17.25 -14.17
N ASN A 261 14.43 -16.82 -15.26
CA ASN A 261 15.09 -16.73 -16.55
C ASN A 261 15.00 -15.31 -17.09
N ALA A 262 16.10 -14.84 -17.66
CA ALA A 262 16.18 -13.56 -18.34
C ALA A 262 16.89 -13.74 -19.67
N ALA A 263 16.42 -13.04 -20.70
CA ALA A 263 17.09 -12.92 -21.99
C ALA A 263 17.20 -11.44 -22.37
N VAL A 264 18.33 -11.03 -22.95
CA VAL A 264 18.46 -9.67 -23.47
C VAL A 264 17.59 -9.52 -24.71
N LYS A 265 16.65 -8.58 -24.70
CA LYS A 265 15.67 -8.38 -25.79
C LYS A 265 16.32 -8.11 -27.14
N TYR A 266 17.40 -7.32 -27.13
CA TYR A 266 18.15 -6.94 -28.34
C TYR A 266 19.18 -7.99 -28.79
N GLN A 267 19.50 -8.97 -27.94
CA GLN A 267 20.49 -10.03 -28.16
C GLN A 267 19.99 -11.33 -27.52
N THR A 268 18.94 -11.92 -28.09
CA THR A 268 18.17 -13.02 -27.48
C THR A 268 18.96 -14.32 -27.24
N SER A 269 20.15 -14.45 -27.84
CA SER A 269 21.11 -15.52 -27.56
C SER A 269 21.75 -15.40 -26.17
N ILE A 270 21.81 -14.19 -25.60
CA ILE A 270 22.35 -13.92 -24.27
C ILE A 270 21.26 -14.11 -23.23
N LYS A 271 21.40 -15.19 -22.45
CA LYS A 271 20.41 -15.63 -21.46
C LYS A 271 21.09 -15.89 -20.12
N ALA A 272 20.34 -15.73 -19.04
CA ALA A 272 20.69 -16.20 -17.71
C ALA A 272 19.53 -16.98 -17.10
N SER A 273 19.89 -17.94 -16.27
CA SER A 273 18.95 -18.68 -15.42
C SER A 273 19.47 -18.76 -14.00
N LYS A 274 18.59 -18.59 -13.01
CA LYS A 274 18.91 -18.74 -11.60
C LYS A 274 17.84 -19.60 -10.94
N SER A 275 18.26 -20.72 -10.37
CA SER A 275 17.38 -21.59 -9.59
C SER A 275 17.53 -21.31 -8.11
N ILE A 276 16.41 -21.29 -7.38
CA ILE A 276 16.33 -21.08 -5.94
C ILE A 276 15.53 -22.23 -5.34
N SER A 277 16.20 -23.13 -4.61
CA SER A 277 15.52 -24.27 -3.99
C SER A 277 14.59 -23.83 -2.87
N THR A 278 13.46 -24.50 -2.75
CA THR A 278 12.52 -24.27 -1.66
C THR A 278 13.04 -24.84 -0.34
N THR A 279 12.79 -24.17 0.77
CA THR A 279 13.06 -24.69 2.12
C THR A 279 11.87 -25.47 2.67
N ASN A 280 10.63 -25.14 2.25
CA ASN A 280 9.38 -25.77 2.68
C ASN A 280 9.19 -25.82 4.22
N ASP A 281 9.77 -24.86 4.94
CA ASP A 281 9.88 -24.83 6.40
C ASP A 281 9.05 -23.70 7.07
N VAL A 282 8.11 -23.11 6.33
CA VAL A 282 7.19 -22.08 6.81
C VAL A 282 5.88 -22.73 7.24
N SER A 283 5.44 -22.41 8.46
CA SER A 283 4.18 -22.93 8.99
C SER A 283 2.98 -22.34 8.25
N ILE A 284 2.01 -23.18 7.93
CA ILE A 284 0.82 -22.79 7.15
C ILE A 284 -0.41 -22.84 8.04
N ARG A 285 -1.33 -21.88 7.85
CA ARG A 285 -2.64 -21.87 8.48
C ARG A 285 -3.74 -21.90 7.44
N VAL A 286 -4.55 -22.96 7.44
CA VAL A 286 -5.76 -23.08 6.63
C VAL A 286 -6.97 -22.83 7.51
N SER A 287 -7.80 -21.85 7.15
CA SER A 287 -9.01 -21.51 7.91
C SER A 287 -10.25 -21.72 7.07
N GLN A 288 -11.14 -22.59 7.55
CA GLN A 288 -12.43 -22.97 6.98
C GLN A 288 -13.49 -22.94 8.10
N ASN A 289 -13.56 -21.78 8.78
CA ASN A 289 -14.46 -21.57 9.91
C ASN A 289 -15.88 -21.23 9.43
N GLY A 290 -16.86 -21.51 10.28
CA GLY A 290 -18.23 -21.06 10.07
C GLY A 290 -18.38 -19.54 10.19
N PHE A 291 -19.35 -19.00 9.44
CA PHE A 291 -19.65 -17.57 9.43
C PHE A 291 -20.33 -17.09 10.73
N TYR A 292 -20.19 -15.81 11.07
CA TYR A 292 -20.91 -15.22 12.19
C TYR A 292 -22.42 -15.15 11.90
N GLY A 293 -23.27 -15.41 12.88
CA GLY A 293 -24.73 -15.40 12.70
C GLY A 293 -25.24 -14.11 12.05
N ALA A 294 -24.68 -12.94 12.39
CA ALA A 294 -25.08 -11.68 11.76
C ALA A 294 -24.79 -11.63 10.24
N ASP A 295 -23.81 -12.40 9.77
CA ASP A 295 -23.41 -12.48 8.36
C ASP A 295 -24.15 -13.60 7.61
N ARG A 296 -25.12 -14.27 8.23
CA ARG A 296 -25.80 -15.45 7.64
C ARG A 296 -26.42 -15.15 6.29
N ALA A 297 -27.07 -14.00 6.11
CA ALA A 297 -27.66 -13.63 4.82
C ALA A 297 -26.61 -13.54 3.72
N LYS A 298 -25.47 -12.91 4.02
CA LYS A 298 -24.32 -12.78 3.10
C LYS A 298 -23.69 -14.14 2.80
N ALA A 299 -23.46 -14.95 3.83
CA ALA A 299 -22.80 -16.24 3.69
C ALA A 299 -23.65 -17.27 2.93
N THR A 300 -24.97 -17.27 3.15
CA THR A 300 -25.90 -18.25 2.54
C THR A 300 -26.56 -17.74 1.26
N LYS A 301 -26.41 -16.45 0.93
CA LYS A 301 -27.12 -15.76 -0.16
C LYS A 301 -28.64 -15.92 -0.09
N ARG A 302 -29.19 -16.00 1.13
CA ARG A 302 -30.63 -16.13 1.39
C ARG A 302 -31.08 -14.98 2.28
N ALA A 303 -32.28 -14.45 2.03
CA ALA A 303 -32.90 -13.52 2.94
C ALA A 303 -33.07 -14.20 4.31
N THR A 304 -32.59 -13.56 5.37
CA THR A 304 -32.79 -14.01 6.74
C THR A 304 -33.83 -13.11 7.39
N PHE A 305 -34.92 -13.70 7.86
CA PHE A 305 -35.96 -13.00 8.60
C PHE A 305 -35.83 -13.35 10.09
N GLY A 306 -36.06 -12.36 10.95
CA GLY A 306 -35.92 -12.48 12.40
C GLY A 306 -34.54 -12.06 12.93
N ALA A 307 -34.52 -11.62 14.19
CA ALA A 307 -33.28 -11.33 14.91
C ALA A 307 -32.57 -12.63 15.32
N SER A 308 -31.29 -12.53 15.69
CA SER A 308 -30.59 -13.57 16.45
C SER A 308 -30.32 -14.87 15.70
N GLN A 309 -29.70 -14.73 14.54
CA GLN A 309 -29.32 -15.83 13.66
C GLN A 309 -28.25 -16.76 14.26
N ARG A 310 -28.38 -18.06 13.98
CA ARG A 310 -27.37 -19.08 14.31
C ARG A 310 -26.11 -18.89 13.46
N GLY A 311 -24.94 -19.04 14.07
CA GLY A 311 -23.64 -19.07 13.38
C GLY A 311 -23.49 -20.27 12.44
N GLY A 312 -22.67 -20.12 11.40
CA GLY A 312 -22.37 -21.20 10.47
C GLY A 312 -21.55 -22.32 11.13
N ASP A 313 -21.72 -23.55 10.65
CA ASP A 313 -20.87 -24.66 11.07
C ASP A 313 -19.47 -24.53 10.45
N GLY A 314 -18.44 -25.05 11.14
CA GLY A 314 -17.12 -25.22 10.54
C GLY A 314 -17.14 -26.30 9.45
N ASP A 315 -16.27 -26.17 8.46
CA ASP A 315 -16.27 -27.08 7.32
C ASP A 315 -15.70 -28.47 7.64
N GLN A 316 -16.24 -29.48 6.97
CA GLN A 316 -15.75 -30.84 7.03
C GLN A 316 -14.52 -30.95 6.11
N LEU A 317 -13.37 -31.35 6.66
CA LEU A 317 -12.10 -31.37 5.92
C LEU A 317 -11.51 -32.77 5.86
N LEU A 318 -11.08 -33.17 4.67
CA LEU A 318 -10.28 -34.36 4.42
C LEU A 318 -8.85 -33.94 4.08
N ILE A 319 -7.89 -34.34 4.90
CA ILE A 319 -6.47 -34.05 4.74
C ILE A 319 -5.75 -35.35 4.43
N LYS A 320 -5.14 -35.45 3.26
CA LYS A 320 -4.32 -36.61 2.87
C LYS A 320 -2.85 -36.24 2.89
N VAL A 321 -2.01 -37.11 3.43
CA VAL A 321 -0.58 -36.84 3.60
C VAL A 321 0.25 -38.03 3.12
N LYS A 322 1.32 -37.76 2.36
CA LYS A 322 2.30 -38.75 1.91
C LYS A 322 3.71 -38.18 1.97
N THR A 323 4.69 -39.00 2.35
CA THR A 323 6.08 -38.57 2.32
C THR A 323 6.66 -38.72 0.91
N VAL A 324 7.36 -37.67 0.46
CA VAL A 324 8.09 -37.62 -0.82
C VAL A 324 9.50 -37.08 -0.57
N LYS A 325 10.40 -37.22 -1.55
CA LYS A 325 11.73 -36.60 -1.50
C LYS A 325 11.72 -35.25 -2.20
N HIS A 326 12.32 -34.26 -1.57
CA HIS A 326 12.61 -32.95 -2.17
C HIS A 326 13.48 -33.17 -3.43
N LYS A 327 13.07 -32.63 -4.57
CA LYS A 327 13.72 -32.89 -5.87
C LYS A 327 15.15 -32.37 -5.96
N GLN A 328 15.45 -31.25 -5.30
CA GLN A 328 16.81 -30.68 -5.24
C GLN A 328 17.71 -31.29 -4.16
N THR A 329 17.22 -31.40 -2.91
CA THR A 329 18.06 -31.78 -1.76
C THR A 329 17.94 -33.25 -1.35
N GLY A 330 16.93 -33.97 -1.83
CA GLY A 330 16.62 -35.35 -1.42
C GLY A 330 15.97 -35.46 -0.03
N ALA A 331 15.84 -34.36 0.71
CA ALA A 331 15.26 -34.34 2.05
C ALA A 331 13.79 -34.83 2.06
N PRO A 332 13.32 -35.48 3.13
CA PRO A 332 11.93 -35.90 3.22
C PRO A 332 11.00 -34.68 3.36
N LEU A 333 9.92 -34.68 2.60
CA LEU A 333 8.83 -33.70 2.67
C LEU A 333 7.50 -34.43 2.84
N ASN A 334 6.58 -33.83 3.58
CA ASN A 334 5.19 -34.20 3.61
C ASN A 334 4.45 -33.46 2.50
N LYS A 335 3.96 -34.22 1.52
CA LYS A 335 3.05 -33.75 0.48
C LYS A 335 1.62 -33.88 1.01
N ILE A 336 0.88 -32.78 1.00
CA ILE A 336 -0.39 -32.62 1.71
C ILE A 336 -1.49 -32.13 0.76
N GLU A 337 -2.61 -32.85 0.70
CA GLU A 337 -3.84 -32.47 -0.03
C GLU A 337 -4.92 -32.12 0.99
N ILE A 338 -5.55 -30.95 0.86
CA ILE A 338 -6.66 -30.55 1.73
C ILE A 338 -7.91 -30.37 0.87
N TYR A 339 -8.90 -31.21 1.11
CA TYR A 339 -10.18 -31.19 0.44
C TYR A 339 -11.28 -30.79 1.43
N ASN A 340 -12.14 -29.86 1.03
CA ASN A 340 -13.31 -29.46 1.80
C ASN A 340 -14.50 -30.30 1.33
N GLU A 341 -14.98 -31.17 2.21
CA GLU A 341 -16.09 -32.10 1.96
C GLU A 341 -17.45 -31.38 2.02
N THR A 342 -17.57 -30.28 2.79
CA THR A 342 -18.77 -29.44 2.80
C THR A 342 -19.02 -28.84 1.41
N ASP A 343 -17.99 -28.22 0.84
CA ASP A 343 -18.05 -27.51 -0.45
C ASP A 343 -17.71 -28.40 -1.65
N ARG A 344 -17.26 -29.63 -1.41
CA ARG A 344 -16.80 -30.60 -2.41
C ARG A 344 -15.69 -30.06 -3.32
N LYS A 345 -14.72 -29.34 -2.75
CA LYS A 345 -13.62 -28.70 -3.52
C LYS A 345 -12.26 -28.93 -2.90
N LEU A 346 -11.24 -29.02 -3.75
CA LEU A 346 -9.84 -28.97 -3.33
C LEU A 346 -9.53 -27.55 -2.85
N ILE A 347 -8.99 -27.43 -1.63
CA ILE A 347 -8.66 -26.13 -1.03
C ILE A 347 -7.19 -25.81 -1.24
N ALA A 348 -6.32 -26.79 -1.00
CA ALA A 348 -4.90 -26.53 -1.01
C ALA A 348 -4.07 -27.79 -1.24
N GLN A 349 -2.88 -27.56 -1.77
CA GLN A 349 -1.86 -28.55 -2.04
C GLN A 349 -0.50 -27.99 -1.62
N TYR A 350 0.15 -28.62 -0.63
CA TYR A 350 1.39 -28.14 -0.05
C TYR A 350 2.48 -29.22 0.00
N LYS A 351 3.74 -28.78 0.05
CA LYS A 351 4.86 -29.60 0.52
C LYS A 351 5.49 -28.91 1.74
N LEU A 352 5.66 -29.65 2.83
CA LEU A 352 6.22 -29.13 4.09
C LEU A 352 7.28 -30.07 4.63
N THR A 353 8.30 -29.56 5.32
CA THR A 353 9.20 -30.45 6.08
C THR A 353 8.43 -31.15 7.22
N PRO A 354 8.82 -32.36 7.66
CA PRO A 354 8.08 -33.10 8.68
C PRO A 354 7.90 -32.37 10.03
N SER A 355 8.81 -31.46 10.38
CA SER A 355 8.75 -30.66 11.61
C SER A 355 7.94 -29.38 11.47
N THR A 356 7.59 -28.95 10.26
CA THR A 356 6.85 -27.71 10.02
C THR A 356 5.37 -27.87 10.39
N VAL A 357 4.84 -26.90 11.15
CA VAL A 357 3.46 -26.94 11.64
C VAL A 357 2.46 -26.60 10.53
N LEU A 358 1.51 -27.48 10.31
CA LEU A 358 0.25 -27.17 9.61
C LEU A 358 -0.85 -26.89 10.64
N THR A 359 -1.45 -25.69 10.62
CA THR A 359 -2.59 -25.34 11.46
C THR A 359 -3.88 -25.39 10.65
N ILE A 360 -4.85 -26.15 11.12
CA ILE A 360 -6.18 -26.28 10.53
C ILE A 360 -7.21 -25.65 11.46
N ASN A 361 -7.94 -24.66 10.98
CA ASN A 361 -9.06 -24.07 11.71
C ASN A 361 -10.36 -24.42 11.01
N SER A 362 -11.23 -25.15 11.70
CA SER A 362 -12.60 -25.45 11.29
C SER A 362 -13.55 -25.23 12.47
N ASN A 363 -13.50 -24.03 13.05
CA ASN A 363 -14.34 -23.67 14.19
C ASN A 363 -15.73 -23.24 13.73
N GLY A 364 -16.73 -23.50 14.56
CA GLY A 364 -18.07 -22.96 14.36
C GLY A 364 -18.12 -21.45 14.54
N GLY A 365 -18.97 -20.80 13.75
CA GLY A 365 -19.23 -19.37 13.83
C GLY A 365 -20.03 -18.99 15.08
N LYS A 366 -19.84 -17.77 15.58
CA LYS A 366 -20.61 -17.29 16.75
C LYS A 366 -22.08 -17.05 16.38
N GLY A 367 -22.98 -17.20 17.33
CA GLY A 367 -24.38 -16.80 17.17
C GLY A 367 -24.56 -15.29 17.29
N GLN A 368 -25.49 -14.73 16.53
CA GLN A 368 -25.78 -13.29 16.53
C GLN A 368 -26.31 -12.83 17.89
N TRP A 369 -25.97 -11.61 18.31
CA TRP A 369 -26.57 -11.03 19.51
C TRP A 369 -28.02 -10.62 19.27
N GLY A 370 -28.85 -10.80 20.30
CA GLY A 370 -30.21 -10.29 20.29
C GLY A 370 -30.25 -8.77 20.36
N SER A 371 -31.26 -8.18 19.73
CA SER A 371 -31.51 -6.74 19.79
C SER A 371 -32.10 -6.38 21.14
N ASP A 372 -31.77 -5.21 21.67
CA ASP A 372 -32.46 -4.67 22.83
C ASP A 372 -33.89 -4.26 22.46
N GLY A 373 -34.80 -4.33 23.43
CA GLY A 373 -36.15 -3.78 23.29
C GLY A 373 -36.11 -2.28 23.00
N THR A 374 -36.93 -1.82 22.07
CA THR A 374 -36.80 -0.48 21.49
C THR A 374 -37.80 0.53 22.03
N SER A 375 -38.89 0.07 22.66
CA SER A 375 -39.94 0.96 23.19
C SER A 375 -40.79 0.26 24.23
N ASN A 376 -41.68 0.99 24.92
CA ASN A 376 -42.66 0.38 25.81
C ASN A 376 -43.65 -0.55 25.11
N SER A 377 -43.92 -0.33 23.82
CA SER A 377 -44.79 -1.18 23.00
C SER A 377 -44.08 -2.43 22.45
N PHE A 378 -42.74 -2.38 22.37
CA PHE A 378 -41.87 -3.51 22.05
C PHE A 378 -40.76 -3.64 23.10
N PRO A 379 -41.12 -3.92 24.37
CA PRO A 379 -40.22 -3.76 25.50
C PRO A 379 -39.24 -4.92 25.63
N ASN A 380 -39.48 -6.04 24.97
CA ASN A 380 -38.65 -7.24 25.07
C ASN A 380 -37.51 -7.18 24.06
N GLY A 381 -36.29 -7.43 24.54
CA GLY A 381 -35.16 -7.74 23.66
C GLY A 381 -35.22 -9.18 23.15
N ASP A 382 -34.49 -9.46 22.07
CA ASP A 382 -34.43 -10.77 21.46
C ASP A 382 -33.46 -11.70 22.23
N ASN A 383 -33.68 -13.01 22.19
CA ASN A 383 -32.68 -13.98 22.65
C ASN A 383 -31.44 -13.93 21.76
N GLY A 384 -30.28 -14.37 22.20
CA GLY A 384 -29.12 -14.52 21.33
C GLY A 384 -29.21 -15.76 20.46
N GLY A 385 -28.64 -15.70 19.25
CA GLY A 385 -28.58 -16.83 18.33
C GLY A 385 -27.60 -17.90 18.81
N ASN A 386 -27.81 -19.15 18.41
CA ASN A 386 -26.92 -20.24 18.77
C ASN A 386 -25.58 -20.17 18.01
N GLY A 387 -24.51 -20.69 18.60
CA GLY A 387 -23.27 -20.94 17.89
C GLY A 387 -23.42 -22.06 16.85
N GLY A 388 -22.60 -22.00 15.81
CA GLY A 388 -22.40 -23.11 14.88
C GLY A 388 -21.52 -24.20 15.50
N ASN A 389 -21.62 -25.42 15.02
CA ASN A 389 -20.76 -26.53 15.43
C ASN A 389 -19.39 -26.39 14.78
N GLY A 390 -18.35 -26.94 15.41
CA GLY A 390 -17.06 -27.15 14.75
C GLY A 390 -17.14 -28.21 13.65
N GLY A 391 -16.29 -28.10 12.63
CA GLY A 391 -16.23 -29.07 11.54
C GLY A 391 -15.38 -30.29 11.90
N ASN A 392 -15.70 -31.46 11.34
CA ASN A 392 -14.84 -32.62 11.51
C ASN A 392 -13.62 -32.51 10.60
N VAL A 393 -12.49 -32.99 11.10
CA VAL A 393 -11.24 -33.06 10.32
C VAL A 393 -10.79 -34.51 10.29
N THR A 394 -10.76 -35.09 9.09
CA THR A 394 -10.25 -36.44 8.85
C THR A 394 -8.84 -36.35 8.27
N ILE A 395 -7.87 -36.93 8.97
CA ILE A 395 -6.47 -36.97 8.55
C ILE A 395 -6.14 -38.40 8.12
N VAL A 396 -5.82 -38.57 6.83
CA VAL A 396 -5.42 -39.85 6.25
C VAL A 396 -3.95 -39.79 5.89
N LYS A 397 -3.11 -40.49 6.65
CA LYS A 397 -1.67 -40.57 6.37
C LYS A 397 -1.33 -41.86 5.63
N ASP A 398 -0.49 -41.73 4.61
CA ASP A 398 0.17 -42.87 3.97
C ASP A 398 1.08 -43.59 4.98
N PRO A 399 1.28 -44.92 4.88
CA PRO A 399 2.26 -45.62 5.70
C PRO A 399 3.68 -45.05 5.60
N SER A 400 4.04 -44.38 4.49
CA SER A 400 5.34 -43.70 4.33
C SER A 400 5.54 -42.50 5.26
N VAL A 401 4.48 -41.96 5.87
CA VAL A 401 4.55 -40.79 6.76
C VAL A 401 4.97 -41.21 8.16
N SER A 402 6.22 -40.91 8.50
CA SER A 402 6.78 -41.15 9.84
C SER A 402 6.40 -40.06 10.84
N THR A 403 6.38 -38.79 10.41
CA THR A 403 6.09 -37.63 11.26
C THR A 403 5.22 -36.62 10.52
N LEU A 404 4.18 -36.10 11.17
CA LEU A 404 3.34 -35.00 10.69
C LEU A 404 3.08 -34.05 11.86
N ASN A 405 3.57 -32.82 11.76
CA ASN A 405 3.31 -31.78 12.75
C ASN A 405 2.05 -30.98 12.36
N ILE A 406 0.92 -31.28 13.01
CA ILE A 406 -0.38 -30.66 12.70
C ILE A 406 -1.11 -30.24 13.98
N THR A 407 -1.72 -29.05 13.95
CA THR A 407 -2.62 -28.56 14.99
C THR A 407 -4.01 -28.37 14.39
N VAL A 408 -5.04 -28.95 15.02
CA VAL A 408 -6.42 -28.84 14.57
C VAL A 408 -7.25 -28.08 15.61
N ASN A 409 -7.89 -27.00 15.18
CA ASN A 409 -8.83 -26.20 15.96
C ASN A 409 -10.23 -26.32 15.36
N ASN A 410 -11.09 -27.12 15.98
CA ASN A 410 -12.43 -27.41 15.50
C ASN A 410 -13.49 -27.22 16.60
N ASN A 411 -13.37 -26.13 17.36
CA ASN A 411 -14.29 -25.85 18.46
C ASN A 411 -15.65 -25.37 17.96
N GLY A 412 -16.70 -25.62 18.75
CA GLY A 412 -18.00 -25.00 18.55
C GLY A 412 -17.96 -23.48 18.73
N GLY A 413 -18.79 -22.78 17.98
CA GLY A 413 -18.99 -21.34 18.10
C GLY A 413 -19.74 -21.00 19.38
N LYS A 414 -19.43 -19.84 19.97
CA LYS A 414 -20.16 -19.34 21.14
C LYS A 414 -21.56 -18.87 20.75
N GLY A 415 -22.55 -19.10 21.60
CA GLY A 415 -23.86 -18.48 21.46
C GLY A 415 -23.81 -16.96 21.64
N GLY A 416 -24.72 -16.26 20.97
CA GLY A 416 -24.89 -14.82 21.09
C GLY A 416 -25.53 -14.46 22.42
N LYS A 417 -25.27 -13.24 22.91
CA LYS A 417 -25.96 -12.73 24.09
C LYS A 417 -27.38 -12.29 23.70
N GLY A 418 -28.36 -12.47 24.58
CA GLY A 418 -29.68 -11.86 24.39
C GLY A 418 -29.68 -10.37 24.71
N GLY A 419 -30.60 -9.64 24.09
CA GLY A 419 -30.79 -8.21 24.27
C GLY A 419 -31.63 -7.90 25.52
N LYS A 420 -31.46 -6.72 26.08
CA LYS A 420 -32.13 -6.26 27.29
C LYS A 420 -33.55 -5.81 27.02
N ARG A 421 -34.39 -5.78 28.06
CA ARG A 421 -35.68 -5.09 27.96
C ARG A 421 -35.49 -3.58 27.98
N HIS A 422 -36.36 -2.85 27.28
CA HIS A 422 -36.31 -1.39 27.14
C HIS A 422 -36.44 -0.64 28.47
N ASN A 423 -37.35 -1.12 29.33
CA ASN A 423 -37.87 -0.38 30.48
C ASN A 423 -37.46 -0.97 31.84
N ILE A 424 -36.64 -2.04 31.85
CA ILE A 424 -36.20 -2.71 33.08
C ILE A 424 -34.71 -2.98 33.01
N ASN A 425 -33.96 -2.31 33.90
CA ASN A 425 -32.54 -2.57 34.09
C ASN A 425 -32.32 -3.94 34.75
N GLY A 426 -31.28 -4.66 34.32
CA GLY A 426 -30.92 -5.97 34.88
C GLY A 426 -31.65 -7.17 34.26
N THR A 427 -32.47 -6.98 33.23
CA THR A 427 -33.09 -8.08 32.47
C THR A 427 -32.45 -8.21 31.09
N SER A 428 -32.16 -9.44 30.67
CA SER A 428 -31.62 -9.76 29.35
C SER A 428 -32.28 -11.01 28.80
N GLY A 429 -32.49 -11.06 27.48
CA GLY A 429 -32.85 -12.27 26.76
C GLY A 429 -31.82 -13.37 26.97
N SER A 430 -32.23 -14.61 26.70
CA SER A 430 -31.39 -15.78 26.90
C SER A 430 -30.15 -15.73 26.01
N VAL A 431 -29.02 -16.19 26.53
CA VAL A 431 -27.81 -16.43 25.73
C VAL A 431 -28.06 -17.67 24.86
N GLY A 432 -27.70 -17.60 23.58
CA GLY A 432 -27.78 -18.74 22.68
C GLY A 432 -26.89 -19.90 23.15
N SER A 433 -27.17 -21.12 22.72
CA SER A 433 -26.33 -22.27 23.05
C SER A 433 -24.97 -22.17 22.36
N THR A 434 -23.93 -22.67 23.01
CA THR A 434 -22.63 -22.91 22.36
C THR A 434 -22.77 -24.12 21.44
N GLY A 435 -22.17 -24.08 20.25
CA GLY A 435 -22.15 -25.21 19.33
C GLY A 435 -21.28 -26.34 19.84
N ASN A 436 -21.46 -27.53 19.28
CA ASN A 436 -20.63 -28.68 19.62
C ASN A 436 -19.24 -28.56 18.98
N ASN A 437 -18.22 -29.09 19.64
CA ASN A 437 -16.91 -29.27 19.01
C ASN A 437 -17.01 -30.32 17.91
N GLY A 438 -16.25 -30.14 16.84
CA GLY A 438 -16.05 -31.17 15.83
C GLY A 438 -15.17 -32.30 16.39
N THR A 439 -15.08 -33.38 15.64
CA THR A 439 -14.18 -34.50 15.94
C THR A 439 -12.98 -34.49 15.01
N THR A 440 -11.85 -35.01 15.47
CA THR A 440 -10.69 -35.28 14.63
C THR A 440 -10.50 -36.79 14.54
N ASN A 441 -10.50 -37.32 13.32
CA ASN A 441 -10.29 -38.73 13.05
C ASN A 441 -8.97 -38.94 12.33
N ASN A 442 -8.15 -39.85 12.83
CA ASN A 442 -6.84 -40.15 12.26
C ASN A 442 -6.85 -41.58 11.71
N GLN A 443 -6.43 -41.74 10.46
CA GLN A 443 -6.37 -43.05 9.80
C GLN A 443 -5.03 -43.20 9.08
N THR A 444 -4.48 -44.43 9.09
CA THR A 444 -3.33 -44.79 8.26
C THR A 444 -3.79 -45.68 7.12
N LYS A 445 -3.69 -45.20 5.88
CA LYS A 445 -4.10 -45.91 4.67
C LYS A 445 -3.21 -45.48 3.52
N SER A 446 -2.96 -46.38 2.56
CA SER A 446 -2.29 -45.99 1.32
C SER A 446 -3.10 -44.90 0.62
N VAL A 447 -2.45 -43.77 0.32
CA VAL A 447 -3.09 -42.65 -0.38
C VAL A 447 -2.43 -42.42 -1.73
N SER A 448 -3.28 -42.22 -2.74
CA SER A 448 -2.87 -41.62 -4.00
C SER A 448 -3.17 -40.12 -3.94
N LEU A 449 -2.15 -39.35 -4.24
CA LEU A 449 -2.12 -37.90 -4.19
C LEU A 449 -2.03 -37.42 -5.64
N LYS A 450 -3.00 -36.63 -6.11
CA LYS A 450 -3.03 -36.11 -7.49
C LYS A 450 -2.21 -34.82 -7.60
N PHE A 451 -0.89 -34.95 -7.65
CA PHE A 451 0.03 -33.84 -7.85
C PHE A 451 1.35 -34.30 -8.43
#